data_AF-A0A3G4VL74-F1
#
_entry.id   AF-A0A3G4VL74-F1
#
_cell.length_a   1.000
_cell.length_b   1.000
_cell.length_c   1.000
_cell.angle_alpha   90.00
_cell.angle_beta   90.00
_cell.angle_gamma   90.00
#
_symmetry.space_group_name_H-M   'P 1'
#
loop_
_entity.id
_entity.type
_entity.pdbx_description
1 polymer ?
#
loop_
_entity_poly.entity_id
_entity_poly.type
_entity_poly.pdbx_seq_one_letter_code
_entity_poly.pdbx_strand_id
1 'polypeptide(L)' 'MSEYLNRAEFLDGKRDKGQSRADAFQRDERMEELAALRNSRPEVFETLGTSLRMSLGYYENDKKIAAEHGRDVMKGDN' A
#
# COMPACT_ATOMS: atom_id res chain seq x y z
N MET A 1 -20.17 -2.98 34.39
CA MET A 1 -20.74 -3.39 33.08
C MET A 1 -20.17 -2.45 32.01
N SER A 2 -19.01 -2.62 31.38
CA SER A 2 -18.23 -3.75 30.83
C SER A 2 -18.85 -4.62 29.73
N GLU A 3 -20.10 -4.39 29.35
CA GLU A 3 -20.70 -5.07 28.18
C GLU A 3 -20.73 -4.21 26.92
N TYR A 4 -20.73 -2.89 27.05
CA TYR A 4 -20.81 -1.99 25.88
C TYR A 4 -19.48 -1.79 25.15
N LEU A 5 -18.34 -2.04 25.81
CA LEU A 5 -17.02 -1.99 25.17
C LEU A 5 -16.71 -3.28 24.39
N ASN A 6 -17.22 -4.43 24.84
CA ASN A 6 -17.02 -5.72 24.15
C ASN A 6 -17.88 -5.88 22.88
N ARG A 7 -18.98 -5.13 22.74
CA ARG A 7 -19.89 -5.26 21.59
C ARG A 7 -19.46 -4.45 20.36
N ALA A 8 -18.58 -3.45 20.54
CA ALA A 8 -17.97 -2.73 19.44
C ALA A 8 -16.89 -3.59 18.74
N GLU A 9 -16.10 -4.36 19.50
CA GLU A 9 -15.13 -5.32 18.93
C GLU A 9 -15.79 -6.49 18.20
N PHE A 10 -17.04 -6.85 18.58
CA PHE A 10 -17.77 -7.97 17.95
C PHE A 10 -18.38 -7.60 16.59
N LEU A 11 -18.72 -6.33 16.37
CA LEU A 11 -19.22 -5.84 15.07
C LEU A 11 -18.11 -5.37 14.14
N ASP A 12 -16.93 -5.07 14.67
CA ASP A 12 -15.69 -4.85 13.91
C ASP A 12 -14.95 -6.19 13.74
N GLY A 13 -15.69 -7.21 13.29
CA GLY A 13 -15.20 -8.58 13.21
C GLY A 13 -13.88 -8.61 12.46
N LYS A 14 -12.77 -8.80 13.19
CA LYS A 14 -11.36 -8.79 12.73
C LYS A 14 -11.25 -8.42 11.26
N ARG A 15 -11.52 -7.17 10.92
CA ARG A 15 -11.23 -6.68 9.58
C ARG A 15 -9.73 -6.68 9.53
N ASP A 16 -9.18 -7.70 8.91
CA ASP A 16 -7.76 -7.81 8.70
C ASP A 16 -7.38 -6.57 7.88
N LYS A 17 -6.87 -5.54 8.57
CA LYS A 17 -6.58 -4.23 7.97
C LYS A 17 -5.55 -4.39 6.85
N GLY A 18 -4.72 -5.44 6.93
CA GLY A 18 -3.84 -5.89 5.84
C GLY A 18 -4.63 -6.37 4.65
N GLN A 19 -5.61 -7.26 4.84
CA GLN A 19 -6.49 -7.75 3.77
C GLN A 19 -7.27 -6.62 3.09
N SER A 20 -7.84 -5.68 3.84
CA SER A 20 -8.57 -4.55 3.23
C SER A 20 -7.66 -3.62 2.42
N ARG A 21 -6.39 -3.47 2.80
CA ARG A 21 -5.39 -2.71 2.04
C ARG A 21 -4.92 -3.48 0.81
N ALA A 22 -4.67 -4.77 0.96
CA ALA A 22 -4.33 -5.66 -0.14
C ALA A 22 -5.43 -5.68 -1.21
N ASP A 23 -6.69 -5.71 -0.79
CA ASP A 23 -7.85 -5.71 -1.68
C ASP A 23 -8.05 -4.37 -2.41
N ALA A 24 -7.64 -3.27 -1.78
CA ALA A 24 -7.69 -1.92 -2.34
C ALA A 24 -6.46 -1.56 -3.16
N PHE A 25 -5.42 -2.40 -3.18
CA PHE A 25 -4.21 -2.14 -3.95
C PHE A 25 -4.52 -2.11 -5.44
N GLN A 26 -4.08 -1.04 -6.09
CA GLN A 26 -4.11 -0.88 -7.54
C GLN A 26 -2.72 -0.49 -8.00
N ARG A 27 -2.25 -1.13 -9.07
CA ARG A 27 -0.96 -0.80 -9.67
C ARG A 27 -1.06 0.59 -10.31
N ASP A 28 -0.19 1.49 -9.88
CA ASP A 28 -0.06 2.84 -10.45
C ASP A 28 1.20 2.88 -11.31
N GLU A 29 1.04 2.97 -12.63
CA GLU A 29 2.15 3.03 -13.58
C GLU A 29 3.13 4.17 -13.28
N ARG A 30 2.65 5.32 -12.77
CA ARG A 30 3.52 6.45 -12.43
C ARG A 30 4.40 6.12 -11.23
N MET A 31 3.89 5.34 -10.28
CA MET A 31 4.67 4.86 -9.14
C MET A 31 5.65 3.75 -9.53
N GLU A 32 5.29 2.89 -10.49
CA GLU A 32 6.23 1.93 -11.07
C GLU A 32 7.37 2.63 -11.84
N GLU A 33 7.05 3.67 -12.63
CA GLU A 33 8.04 4.51 -13.29
C GLU A 33 8.94 5.22 -12.28
N LEU A 34 8.37 5.72 -11.18
CA LEU A 34 9.12 6.35 -10.09
C LEU A 34 10.02 5.35 -9.35
N ALA A 35 9.57 4.11 -9.16
CA ALA A 35 10.39 3.02 -8.62
C ALA A 35 11.54 2.67 -9.57
N ALA A 36 11.26 2.61 -10.88
CA ALA A 36 12.27 2.39 -11.91
C ALA A 36 13.28 3.56 -11.97
N LEU A 37 12.82 4.81 -11.78
CA LEU A 37 13.68 5.99 -11.70
C LEU A 37 14.61 5.91 -10.48
N ARG A 38 14.10 5.55 -9.29
CA ARG A 38 14.93 5.33 -8.10
C ARG A 38 16.04 4.32 -8.37
N ASN A 39 15.72 3.21 -9.03
CA ASN A 39 16.67 2.13 -9.27
C ASN A 39 17.69 2.48 -10.37
N SER A 40 17.30 3.27 -11.37
CA SER A 40 18.14 3.60 -12.52
C SER A 40 18.97 4.89 -12.33
N ARG A 41 18.44 5.87 -11.60
CA ARG A 41 19.03 7.19 -11.36
C ARG A 41 18.73 7.66 -9.93
N PRO A 42 19.35 7.03 -8.91
CA PRO A 42 19.10 7.38 -7.51
C PRO A 42 19.40 8.85 -7.22
N GLU A 43 20.41 9.44 -7.86
CA GLU A 43 20.78 10.85 -7.73
C GLU A 43 19.66 11.79 -8.18
N VAL A 44 18.95 11.45 -9.25
CA VAL A 44 17.79 12.23 -9.72
C VAL A 44 16.62 12.03 -8.77
N PHE A 45 16.39 10.80 -8.33
CA PHE A 45 15.32 10.49 -7.37
C PHE A 45 15.48 11.25 -6.05
N GLU A 46 16.71 11.40 -5.54
CA GLU A 46 16.99 12.16 -4.31
C GLU A 46 16.67 13.65 -4.42
N THR A 47 16.75 14.22 -5.63
CA THR A 47 16.35 15.62 -5.88
C THR A 47 14.84 15.83 -5.90
N LEU A 48 14.04 14.75 -5.94
CA LEU A 48 12.59 14.84 -5.93
C LEU A 48 12.06 15.29 -4.56
N GLY A 49 10.92 15.97 -4.60
CA GLY A 49 10.23 16.43 -3.40
C GLY A 49 9.98 15.28 -2.41
N THR A 50 10.16 15.57 -1.12
CA THR A 50 9.99 14.59 -0.02
C THR A 50 8.61 13.91 -0.06
N SER A 51 7.56 14.65 -0.43
CA SER A 51 6.21 14.10 -0.59
C SER A 51 6.16 12.98 -1.63
N LEU A 52 6.79 13.18 -2.79
CA LEU A 52 6.79 12.19 -3.87
C LEU A 52 7.57 10.92 -3.47
N ARG A 53 8.69 11.08 -2.77
CA ARG A 53 9.48 9.96 -2.24
C ARG A 53 8.70 9.18 -1.17
N MET A 54 7.97 9.89 -0.30
CA MET A 54 7.08 9.27 0.69
C MET A 54 5.93 8.51 0.01
N SER A 55 5.31 9.09 -1.02
CA SER A 55 4.25 8.43 -1.79
C SER A 55 4.75 7.13 -2.42
N LEU A 56 5.98 7.10 -2.95
CA LEU A 56 6.58 5.85 -3.45
C LEU A 56 6.70 4.81 -2.32
N GLY A 57 7.20 5.22 -1.14
CA GLY A 57 7.34 4.32 0.00
C GLY A 57 6.00 3.72 0.46
N TYR A 58 4.93 4.52 0.49
CA TYR A 58 3.58 4.02 0.80
C TYR A 58 3.08 3.04 -0.25
N TYR A 59 3.25 3.38 -1.53
CA TYR A 59 2.86 2.52 -2.64
C TYR A 59 3.57 1.17 -2.60
N GLU A 60 4.88 1.14 -2.39
CA GLU A 60 5.65 -0.11 -2.29
C GLU A 60 5.27 -0.94 -1.07
N ASN A 61 4.95 -0.29 0.05
CA ASN A 61 4.45 -0.97 1.23
C ASN A 61 3.08 -1.62 0.97
N ASP A 62 2.16 -0.90 0.33
CA ASP A 62 0.84 -1.45 -0.01
C ASP A 62 0.95 -2.57 -1.06
N LYS A 63 1.87 -2.44 -2.03
CA LYS A 63 2.21 -3.51 -2.98
C LYS A 63 2.73 -4.75 -2.27
N LYS A 64 3.61 -4.59 -1.28
CA LYS A 64 4.12 -5.71 -0.49
C LYS A 64 3.01 -6.40 0.30
N ILE A 65 2.14 -5.64 0.95
CA ILE A 65 0.98 -6.16 1.69
C ILE A 65 0.06 -6.92 0.72
N ALA A 66 -0.23 -6.37 -0.45
CA ALA A 66 -1.03 -7.06 -1.47
C ALA A 66 -0.42 -8.40 -1.88
N ALA A 67 0.89 -8.44 -2.14
CA ALA A 67 1.60 -9.68 -2.45
C ALA A 67 1.56 -10.70 -1.28
N GLU A 68 1.74 -10.25 -0.03
CA GLU A 68 1.67 -11.09 1.17
C GLU A 68 0.28 -11.73 1.36
N HIS A 69 -0.78 -11.04 0.95
CA HIS A 69 -2.15 -11.55 0.95
C HIS A 69 -2.52 -12.31 -0.34
N GLY A 70 -1.56 -12.60 -1.22
CA GLY A 70 -1.77 -13.39 -2.45
C GLY A 70 -2.51 -12.66 -3.57
N ARG A 71 -2.59 -11.32 -3.52
CA ARG A 71 -3.13 -10.50 -4.61
C ARG A 71 -2.11 -10.38 -5.75
N ASP A 72 -2.62 -10.37 -6.97
CA ASP A 72 -1.82 -10.10 -8.15
C ASP A 72 -1.46 -8.61 -8.22
N VAL A 73 -0.22 -8.29 -7.84
CA VAL A 73 0.34 -6.93 -7.86
C VAL A 73 0.71 -6.43 -9.24
N MET A 74 0.65 -7.28 -10.27
CA MET A 74 0.89 -6.91 -11.67
C MET A 74 -0.40 -6.50 -12.39
N LYS A 75 -1.56 -6.78 -11.79
CA LYS A 75 -2.86 -6.44 -12.34
C LYS A 75 -3.11 -4.92 -12.22
N GLY A 76 -2.72 -4.19 -13.26
CA GLY A 76 -3.10 -2.78 -13.45
C GLY A 76 -4.54 -2.68 -13.96
N ASP A 77 -5.24 -1.62 -13.54
CA ASP A 77 -6.49 -1.23 -14.21
C ASP A 77 -6.16 -0.87 -15.66
N ASN A 78 -6.86 -1.53 -16.58
CA ASN A 78 -6.72 -1.36 -18.02
C ASN A 78 -7.86 -0.51 -18.57
#